data_AF-A0A1H8E3G0-F1
#
_entry.id   AF-A0A1H8E3G0-F1
#
_cell.length_a   1.000
_cell.length_b   1.000
_cell.length_c   1.000
_cell.angle_alpha   90.00
_cell.angle_beta   90.00
_cell.angle_gamma   90.00
#
_symmetry.space_group_name_H-M   'P 1'
#
loop_
_entity.id
_entity.type
_entity.pdbx_description
1 polymer ?
#
loop_
_entity_poly.entity_id
_entity_poly.type
_entity_poly.pdbx_seq_one_letter_code
_entity_poly.pdbx_strand_id
1 'polypeptide(L)'
;MFRKKLLIVPLVCISILLVLRLLTACATSKFTSDTIERSSALSQDDSSIEESSGIQDTNTNQMESENLAKNYKDFEKHVEPFSYSIGQKSWDDAEEIEPDALAEYYIYLGSTDEVTFSSAYPKDKEFNNPLIPADVLEKGVQKHFDVSAEHIRKSQYYDAENNTYWTGGIGTTVDIYVVDTEQNGDLRTIEFEARIESTDYNASWDGTIVVQLTEYNNYKFISYERNNFKEQNP
;
A
#
# COMPACT_ATOMS: atom_id res chain seq x y z
N MET A 1 -24.74 10.71 -56.83
CA MET A 1 -23.72 11.64 -56.27
C MET A 1 -24.45 12.58 -55.32
N PHE A 2 -23.85 12.95 -54.19
CA PHE A 2 -24.42 13.58 -52.96
C PHE A 2 -24.86 12.59 -51.87
N ARG A 3 -23.87 12.20 -51.06
CA ARG A 3 -24.01 11.60 -49.73
C ARG A 3 -24.43 12.68 -48.74
N LYS A 4 -25.55 12.50 -48.03
CA LYS A 4 -25.87 13.29 -46.83
C LYS A 4 -25.02 12.76 -45.67
N LYS A 5 -24.14 13.62 -45.15
CA LYS A 5 -23.31 13.36 -43.98
C LYS A 5 -24.18 13.44 -42.72
N LEU A 6 -24.14 12.38 -41.93
CA LEU A 6 -24.64 12.35 -40.56
C LEU A 6 -23.62 13.10 -39.69
N LEU A 7 -24.04 14.21 -39.09
CA LEU A 7 -23.30 14.95 -38.07
C LEU A 7 -23.56 14.25 -36.74
N ILE A 8 -22.56 13.55 -36.20
CA ILE A 8 -22.51 13.15 -34.80
C ILE A 8 -21.47 14.07 -34.15
N VAL A 9 -21.95 14.93 -33.27
CA VAL A 9 -21.17 15.78 -32.38
C VAL A 9 -20.80 14.93 -31.16
N PRO A 10 -19.53 14.68 -30.83
CA PRO A 10 -19.18 14.14 -29.53
C PRO A 10 -19.19 15.26 -28.49
N LEU A 11 -19.94 15.01 -27.42
CA LEU A 11 -20.04 15.78 -26.19
C LEU A 11 -18.65 15.81 -25.53
N VAL A 12 -18.08 17.01 -25.41
CA VAL A 12 -16.79 17.29 -24.79
C VAL A 12 -17.04 17.89 -23.41
N CYS A 13 -16.34 17.36 -22.40
CA CYS A 13 -15.91 17.95 -21.14
C CYS A 13 -16.93 18.67 -20.24
N ILE A 14 -17.21 18.08 -19.07
CA ILE A 14 -17.30 18.84 -17.81
C ILE A 14 -16.62 18.01 -16.69
N SER A 15 -15.30 18.16 -16.61
CA SER A 15 -14.52 17.92 -15.39
C SER A 15 -13.58 19.11 -15.29
N ILE A 16 -13.78 19.98 -14.29
CA ILE A 16 -12.81 20.94 -13.71
C ILE A 16 -13.62 21.84 -12.75
N LEU A 17 -13.33 21.76 -11.45
CA LEU A 17 -12.99 22.93 -10.62
C LEU A 17 -12.51 22.46 -9.24
N LEU A 18 -11.19 22.30 -9.20
CA LEU A 18 -10.32 22.35 -8.03
C LEU A 18 -10.33 23.80 -7.47
N VAL A 19 -9.86 23.99 -6.21
CA VAL A 19 -9.00 25.11 -5.71
C VAL A 19 -9.45 25.76 -4.38
N LEU A 20 -8.73 25.38 -3.29
CA LEU A 20 -8.03 26.22 -2.27
C LEU A 20 -8.85 27.10 -1.28
N ARG A 21 -8.45 27.47 -0.03
CA ARG A 21 -7.27 27.38 0.88
C ARG A 21 -7.84 27.45 2.34
N LEU A 22 -7.14 27.16 3.45
CA LEU A 22 -6.02 27.90 4.06
C LEU A 22 -5.51 27.18 5.34
N LEU A 23 -4.18 27.14 5.47
CA LEU A 23 -3.44 26.89 6.71
C LEU A 23 -3.47 28.13 7.61
N THR A 24 -3.64 27.98 8.94
CA THR A 24 -2.97 28.85 9.94
C THR A 24 -2.76 28.12 11.30
N ALA A 25 -1.48 27.86 11.60
CA ALA A 25 -0.74 27.95 12.87
C ALA A 25 -1.18 27.29 14.21
N CYS A 26 -0.29 26.41 14.69
CA CYS A 26 0.36 26.30 16.01
C CYS A 26 -0.41 26.55 17.33
N ALA A 27 -0.40 25.54 18.20
CA ALA A 27 0.04 25.69 19.60
C ALA A 27 0.51 24.35 20.19
N THR A 28 1.78 24.31 20.59
CA THR A 28 2.45 23.24 21.34
C THR A 28 1.95 23.25 22.80
N SER A 29 1.39 22.14 23.30
CA SER A 29 1.19 21.96 24.74
C SER A 29 2.27 21.03 25.31
N LYS A 30 3.13 21.60 26.16
CA LYS A 30 4.05 20.88 27.03
C LYS A 30 3.24 20.03 28.03
N PHE A 31 3.58 18.75 28.15
CA PHE A 31 3.06 17.89 29.21
C PHE A 31 4.00 18.04 30.42
N THR A 32 3.53 18.74 31.45
CA THR A 32 4.20 18.85 32.75
C THR A 32 3.77 17.67 33.62
N SER A 33 4.75 16.92 34.13
CA SER A 33 4.57 15.88 35.13
C SER A 33 4.42 16.54 36.50
N ASP A 34 3.21 16.52 37.07
CA ASP A 34 2.99 16.90 38.46
C ASP A 34 2.87 15.66 39.35
N THR A 35 3.86 15.61 40.24
CA THR A 35 3.97 14.86 41.49
C THR A 35 2.70 14.95 42.33
N ILE A 36 2.14 13.80 42.73
CA ILE A 36 1.17 13.71 43.83
C ILE A 36 1.88 13.09 45.04
N GLU A 37 2.30 13.96 45.96
CA GLU A 37 2.41 13.61 47.37
C GLU A 37 1.02 13.69 47.99
N ARG A 38 0.61 12.64 48.73
CA ARG A 38 -0.42 12.79 49.77
C ARG A 38 -0.15 11.86 50.95
N SER A 39 0.51 12.48 51.93
CA SER A 39 0.38 12.32 53.39
C SER A 39 -0.20 11.02 53.96
N SER A 40 0.65 10.39 54.76
CA SER A 40 0.41 9.42 55.83
C SER A 40 -0.66 9.83 56.86
N ALA A 41 -1.50 8.86 57.25
CA ALA A 41 -2.11 8.81 58.58
C ALA A 41 -2.16 7.34 59.07
N LEU A 42 -1.64 7.12 60.28
CA LEU A 42 -1.53 5.84 60.99
C LEU A 42 -2.90 5.20 61.28
N SER A 43 -2.95 3.87 61.27
CA SER A 43 -3.63 3.04 62.29
C SER A 43 -3.08 1.60 62.23
N GLN A 44 -2.74 1.07 63.40
CA GLN A 44 -2.29 -0.31 63.64
C GLN A 44 -3.49 -1.28 63.59
N ASP A 45 -3.34 -2.49 63.06
CA ASP A 45 -3.73 -3.72 63.78
C ASP A 45 -3.21 -5.02 63.12
N ASP A 46 -3.31 -6.08 63.91
CA ASP A 46 -2.57 -7.35 63.98
C ASP A 46 -2.89 -8.47 62.95
N SER A 47 -1.97 -9.44 62.87
CA SER A 47 -2.13 -10.88 62.60
C SER A 47 -2.21 -11.51 61.17
N SER A 48 -1.25 -12.42 60.96
CA SER A 48 -1.30 -13.79 60.35
C SER A 48 -1.61 -14.07 58.87
N ILE A 49 -0.58 -14.67 58.23
CA ILE A 49 -0.55 -15.93 57.44
C ILE A 49 -1.16 -15.99 56.00
N GLU A 50 -0.33 -16.57 55.10
CA GLU A 50 -0.57 -17.29 53.83
C GLU A 50 -0.68 -16.57 52.46
N GLU A 51 0.43 -16.72 51.71
CA GLU A 51 0.57 -17.25 50.34
C GLU A 51 -0.54 -16.99 49.29
N SER A 52 -0.22 -16.17 48.28
CA SER A 52 -0.65 -16.42 46.90
C SER A 52 0.29 -15.69 45.93
N SER A 53 1.03 -16.49 45.17
CA SER A 53 1.91 -16.05 44.09
C SER A 53 1.10 -15.48 42.93
N GLY A 54 1.08 -14.15 42.80
CA GLY A 54 0.64 -13.46 41.60
C GLY A 54 1.79 -12.64 41.01
N ILE A 55 2.64 -13.27 40.19
CA ILE A 55 3.56 -12.53 39.32
C ILE A 55 2.78 -12.21 38.06
N GLN A 56 2.51 -10.92 37.85
CA GLN A 56 1.83 -10.39 36.67
C GLN A 56 2.72 -10.48 35.42
N ASP A 57 2.17 -11.12 34.38
CA ASP A 57 2.66 -11.19 33.00
C ASP A 57 2.66 -9.81 32.31
N THR A 58 3.66 -8.98 32.58
CA THR A 58 3.89 -7.73 31.82
C THR A 58 5.00 -7.84 30.78
N ASN A 59 5.89 -8.83 30.89
CA ASN A 59 7.02 -9.00 29.96
C ASN A 59 6.70 -9.79 28.68
N THR A 60 5.70 -10.68 28.72
CA THR A 60 5.36 -11.55 27.57
C THR A 60 4.68 -10.76 26.44
N ASN A 61 3.76 -9.86 26.78
CA ASN A 61 3.00 -9.07 25.81
C ASN A 61 3.84 -8.02 25.06
N GLN A 62 4.87 -7.47 25.70
CA GLN A 62 5.76 -6.49 25.06
C GLN A 62 6.74 -7.19 24.09
N MET A 63 7.27 -8.35 24.48
CA MET A 63 8.16 -9.14 23.63
C MET A 63 7.44 -9.76 22.43
N GLU A 64 6.17 -10.14 22.59
CA GLU A 64 5.34 -10.67 21.50
C GLU A 64 4.91 -9.58 20.50
N SER A 65 4.52 -8.38 20.98
CA SER A 65 4.19 -7.24 20.11
C SER A 65 5.40 -6.67 19.37
N GLU A 66 6.58 -6.61 20.00
CA GLU A 66 7.83 -6.19 19.35
C GLU A 66 8.29 -7.22 18.30
N ASN A 67 8.15 -8.53 18.56
CA ASN A 67 8.47 -9.58 17.58
C ASN A 67 7.45 -9.60 16.43
N LEU A 68 6.17 -9.38 16.70
CA LEU A 68 5.14 -9.29 15.68
C LEU A 68 5.38 -8.06 14.78
N ALA A 69 5.64 -6.88 15.36
CA ALA A 69 5.96 -5.65 14.62
C ALA A 69 7.24 -5.78 13.79
N LYS A 70 8.23 -6.52 14.28
CA LYS A 70 9.45 -6.84 13.53
C LYS A 70 9.16 -7.78 12.35
N ASN A 71 8.32 -8.79 12.55
CA ASN A 71 7.87 -9.68 11.48
C ASN A 71 7.16 -8.88 10.36
N TYR A 72 6.27 -7.94 10.67
CA TYR A 72 5.58 -7.14 9.64
C TYR A 72 6.54 -6.36 8.73
N LYS A 73 7.54 -5.68 9.29
CA LYS A 73 8.52 -4.89 8.50
C LYS A 73 9.33 -5.76 7.54
N ASP A 74 9.59 -7.01 7.90
CA ASP A 74 10.36 -7.94 7.07
C ASP A 74 9.60 -8.37 5.79
N PHE A 75 8.28 -8.15 5.74
CA PHE A 75 7.41 -8.48 4.61
C PHE A 75 6.73 -7.28 3.95
N GLU A 76 6.89 -6.08 4.50
CA GLU A 76 6.27 -4.84 4.01
C GLU A 76 6.44 -4.67 2.49
N LYS A 77 7.66 -4.85 1.98
CA LYS A 77 7.98 -4.77 0.54
C LYS A 77 7.24 -5.78 -0.35
N HIS A 78 6.72 -6.87 0.22
CA HIS A 78 5.97 -7.90 -0.52
C HIS A 78 4.45 -7.71 -0.41
N VAL A 79 3.98 -6.94 0.57
CA VAL A 79 2.55 -6.88 0.92
C VAL A 79 1.97 -5.50 0.66
N GLU A 80 2.69 -4.45 1.03
CA GLU A 80 2.29 -3.05 0.80
C GLU A 80 1.91 -2.75 -0.66
N PRO A 81 2.58 -3.29 -1.71
CA PRO A 81 2.15 -3.08 -3.09
C PRO A 81 0.68 -3.46 -3.36
N PHE A 82 0.14 -4.46 -2.64
CA PHE A 82 -1.25 -4.93 -2.80
C PHE A 82 -2.29 -4.02 -2.15
N SER A 83 -1.86 -2.96 -1.45
CA SER A 83 -2.76 -1.87 -1.04
C SER A 83 -3.17 -1.00 -2.24
N TYR A 84 -2.47 -1.09 -3.36
CA TYR A 84 -2.74 -0.37 -4.60
C TYR A 84 -3.47 -1.25 -5.64
N SER A 85 -3.53 -0.77 -6.88
CA SER A 85 -4.35 -1.36 -7.93
C SER A 85 -4.02 -2.82 -8.29
N ILE A 86 -2.78 -3.29 -8.03
CA ILE A 86 -2.41 -4.69 -8.26
C ILE A 86 -3.11 -5.67 -7.30
N GLY A 87 -3.67 -5.19 -6.19
CA GLY A 87 -4.45 -5.98 -5.23
C GLY A 87 -5.97 -5.90 -5.41
N GLN A 88 -6.47 -5.23 -6.46
CA GLN A 88 -7.91 -5.05 -6.66
C GLN A 88 -8.66 -6.32 -7.08
N LYS A 89 -7.98 -7.27 -7.72
CA LYS A 89 -8.55 -8.55 -8.19
C LYS A 89 -7.51 -9.65 -7.98
N SER A 90 -7.97 -10.88 -7.72
CA SER A 90 -7.09 -12.06 -7.71
C SER A 90 -6.51 -12.30 -9.10
N TRP A 91 -5.30 -12.83 -9.15
CA TRP A 91 -4.59 -13.22 -10.37
C TRP A 91 -3.55 -14.30 -10.04
N ASP A 92 -3.34 -15.23 -10.97
CA ASP A 92 -2.28 -16.25 -10.91
C ASP A 92 -1.33 -16.23 -12.12
N ASP A 93 -1.57 -15.28 -13.04
CA ASP A 93 -0.68 -14.89 -14.13
C ASP A 93 -0.59 -13.35 -14.16
N ALA A 94 0.62 -12.80 -14.23
CA ALA A 94 0.84 -11.36 -14.24
C ALA A 94 0.27 -10.67 -15.50
N GLU A 95 0.00 -11.42 -16.57
CA GLU A 95 -0.71 -10.95 -17.77
C GLU A 95 -2.21 -10.69 -17.51
N GLU A 96 -2.78 -11.17 -16.40
CA GLU A 96 -4.16 -10.86 -15.98
C GLU A 96 -4.28 -9.53 -15.24
N ILE A 97 -3.16 -8.98 -14.75
CA ILE A 97 -3.13 -7.71 -14.04
C ILE A 97 -3.50 -6.60 -15.02
N GLU A 98 -4.39 -5.69 -14.60
CA GLU A 98 -4.77 -4.54 -15.42
C GLU A 98 -3.52 -3.71 -15.78
N PRO A 99 -3.31 -3.32 -17.05
CA PRO A 99 -2.12 -2.58 -17.47
C PRO A 99 -1.84 -1.32 -16.67
N ASP A 100 -2.89 -0.60 -16.26
CA ASP A 100 -2.77 0.60 -15.43
C ASP A 100 -2.24 0.29 -14.02
N ALA A 101 -2.63 -0.86 -13.44
CA ALA A 101 -2.12 -1.29 -12.15
C ALA A 101 -0.62 -1.59 -12.18
N LEU A 102 -0.11 -2.11 -13.30
CA LEU A 102 1.33 -2.33 -13.51
C LEU A 102 2.10 -1.01 -13.63
N ALA A 103 1.53 -0.01 -14.31
CA ALA A 103 2.11 1.33 -14.37
C ALA A 103 2.10 2.01 -12.99
N GLU A 104 1.01 1.91 -12.24
CA GLU A 104 0.91 2.40 -10.85
C GLU A 104 1.89 1.70 -9.91
N TYR A 105 2.12 0.39 -10.07
CA TYR A 105 3.12 -0.32 -9.29
C TYR A 105 4.51 0.29 -9.45
N TYR A 106 4.91 0.67 -10.67
CA TYR A 106 6.17 1.37 -10.88
C TYR A 106 6.19 2.75 -10.19
N ILE A 107 5.04 3.44 -10.13
CA ILE A 107 4.92 4.70 -9.37
C ILE A 107 5.11 4.44 -7.87
N TYR A 108 4.54 3.35 -7.35
CA TYR A 108 4.76 2.89 -5.96
C TYR A 108 6.24 2.64 -5.68
N LEU A 109 6.96 1.97 -6.58
CA LEU A 109 8.40 1.76 -6.42
C LEU A 109 9.15 3.10 -6.23
N GLY A 110 8.68 4.19 -6.83
CA GLY A 110 9.28 5.53 -6.66
C GLY A 110 9.04 6.16 -5.29
N SER A 111 8.10 5.65 -4.49
CA SER A 111 7.94 5.99 -3.06
C SER A 111 8.82 5.13 -2.14
N THR A 112 9.45 4.11 -2.70
CA THR A 112 10.46 3.26 -2.04
C THR A 112 11.88 3.64 -2.49
N ASP A 113 12.89 2.93 -1.99
CA ASP A 113 14.28 3.07 -2.46
C ASP A 113 14.59 2.22 -3.73
N GLU A 114 13.61 1.53 -4.33
CA GLU A 114 13.81 0.64 -5.48
C GLU A 114 14.06 1.38 -6.80
N VAL A 115 13.39 2.53 -7.02
CA VAL A 115 13.59 3.35 -8.22
C VAL A 115 13.63 4.83 -7.89
N THR A 116 14.37 5.60 -8.67
CA THR A 116 14.44 7.06 -8.53
C THR A 116 14.01 7.72 -9.84
N PHE A 117 13.05 8.64 -9.76
CA PHE A 117 12.64 9.41 -10.93
C PHE A 117 13.67 10.50 -11.22
N SER A 118 14.30 10.40 -12.39
CA SER A 118 15.30 11.36 -12.82
C SER A 118 14.68 12.73 -13.01
N SER A 119 15.31 13.76 -12.43
CA SER A 119 14.96 15.16 -12.67
C SER A 119 15.22 15.61 -14.12
N ALA A 120 15.95 14.82 -14.90
CA ALA A 120 16.21 15.05 -16.31
C ALA A 120 15.09 14.54 -17.24
N TYR A 121 14.13 13.76 -16.72
CA TYR A 121 13.01 13.32 -17.54
C TYR A 121 12.13 14.52 -17.95
N PRO A 122 11.60 14.50 -19.19
CA PRO A 122 10.61 15.48 -19.63
C PRO A 122 9.44 15.51 -18.64
N LYS A 123 8.75 16.65 -18.55
CA LYS A 123 7.61 16.80 -17.67
C LYS A 123 6.35 17.09 -18.46
N ASP A 124 5.23 16.56 -17.99
CA ASP A 124 3.93 16.90 -18.56
C ASP A 124 3.60 18.38 -18.29
N LYS A 125 2.75 18.97 -19.13
CA LYS A 125 2.44 20.41 -19.06
C LYS A 125 1.39 20.77 -18.01
N GLU A 126 0.55 19.82 -17.62
CA GLU A 126 -0.63 20.07 -16.79
C GLU A 126 -0.29 20.02 -15.30
N PHE A 127 0.45 18.98 -14.90
CA PHE A 127 0.79 18.70 -13.51
C PHE A 127 2.30 18.74 -13.23
N ASN A 128 3.13 18.89 -14.26
CA ASN A 128 4.59 18.93 -14.13
C ASN A 128 5.19 17.66 -13.51
N ASN A 129 4.52 16.52 -13.74
CA ASN A 129 4.97 15.18 -13.38
C ASN A 129 5.99 14.67 -14.41
N PRO A 130 6.95 13.84 -13.99
CA PRO A 130 7.90 13.24 -14.93
C PRO A 130 7.20 12.30 -15.92
N LEU A 131 7.62 12.35 -17.17
CA LEU A 131 7.28 11.39 -18.21
C LEU A 131 8.36 10.31 -18.21
N ILE A 132 8.02 9.13 -17.70
CA ILE A 132 9.00 8.04 -17.51
C ILE A 132 9.23 7.34 -18.85
N PRO A 133 10.49 7.18 -19.33
CA PRO A 133 10.77 6.41 -20.53
C PRO A 133 10.19 5.00 -20.45
N ALA A 134 9.57 4.54 -21.54
CA ALA A 134 8.82 3.30 -21.52
C ALA A 134 9.67 2.09 -21.12
N ASP A 135 10.89 2.00 -21.64
CA ASP A 135 11.81 0.91 -21.33
C ASP A 135 12.29 0.90 -19.88
N VAL A 136 12.31 2.07 -19.21
CA VAL A 136 12.68 2.20 -17.81
C VAL A 136 11.55 1.67 -16.93
N LEU A 137 10.32 2.12 -17.17
CA LEU A 137 9.16 1.64 -16.42
C LEU A 137 8.95 0.14 -16.62
N GLU A 138 8.94 -0.31 -17.88
CA GLU A 138 8.68 -1.70 -18.24
C GLU A 138 9.69 -2.64 -17.58
N LYS A 139 10.98 -2.33 -17.61
CA LYS A 139 12.02 -3.13 -16.93
C LYS A 139 11.84 -3.13 -15.40
N GLY A 140 11.42 -2.02 -14.82
CA GLY A 140 11.13 -1.92 -13.38
C GLY A 140 9.99 -2.83 -12.96
N VAL A 141 8.90 -2.85 -13.73
CA VAL A 141 7.77 -3.77 -13.51
C VAL A 141 8.20 -5.21 -13.73
N GLN A 142 8.89 -5.51 -14.83
CA GLN A 142 9.31 -6.86 -15.22
C GLN A 142 10.35 -7.49 -14.28
N LYS A 143 11.00 -6.68 -13.44
CA LYS A 143 11.84 -7.16 -12.34
C LYS A 143 11.02 -7.98 -11.33
N HIS A 144 9.75 -7.61 -11.12
CA HIS A 144 8.88 -8.18 -10.10
C HIS A 144 7.70 -8.98 -10.65
N PHE A 145 7.37 -8.84 -11.93
CA PHE A 145 6.28 -9.55 -12.60
C PHE A 145 6.79 -10.26 -13.85
N ASP A 146 6.24 -11.42 -14.18
CA ASP A 146 6.49 -12.07 -15.47
C ASP A 146 5.44 -11.63 -16.49
N VAL A 147 5.61 -10.41 -17.01
CA VAL A 147 4.63 -9.75 -17.88
C VAL A 147 5.32 -9.11 -19.09
N SER A 148 4.66 -9.11 -20.24
CA SER A 148 5.19 -8.52 -21.46
C SER A 148 5.09 -7.00 -21.46
N ALA A 149 6.08 -6.34 -22.07
CA ALA A 149 6.03 -4.90 -22.32
C ALA A 149 4.83 -4.51 -23.20
N GLU A 150 4.40 -5.40 -24.11
CA GLU A 150 3.21 -5.18 -24.94
C GLU A 150 1.95 -5.05 -24.09
N HIS A 151 1.83 -5.86 -23.03
CA HIS A 151 0.70 -5.76 -22.11
C HIS A 151 0.73 -4.48 -21.29
N ILE A 152 1.89 -4.12 -20.71
CA ILE A 152 2.04 -2.87 -19.93
C ILE A 152 1.65 -1.64 -20.79
N ARG A 153 2.04 -1.62 -22.08
CA ARG A 153 1.73 -0.53 -23.02
C ARG A 153 0.25 -0.38 -23.36
N LYS A 154 -0.61 -1.32 -22.99
CA LYS A 154 -2.08 -1.15 -23.09
C LYS A 154 -2.62 -0.19 -22.03
N SER A 155 -1.79 0.23 -21.07
CA SER A 155 -2.15 1.22 -20.06
C SER A 155 -2.58 2.54 -20.70
N GLN A 156 -3.61 3.17 -20.14
CA GLN A 156 -4.04 4.51 -20.53
C GLN A 156 -2.96 5.58 -20.28
N TYR A 157 -1.98 5.27 -19.43
CA TYR A 157 -0.86 6.16 -19.12
C TYR A 157 0.26 6.08 -20.15
N TYR A 158 0.26 5.09 -21.04
CA TYR A 158 1.26 4.97 -22.09
C TYR A 158 1.02 5.97 -23.23
N ASP A 159 2.01 6.82 -23.47
CA ASP A 159 2.07 7.72 -24.61
C ASP A 159 2.97 7.12 -25.70
N ALA A 160 2.34 6.60 -26.75
CA ALA A 160 3.03 6.00 -27.88
C ALA A 160 3.79 7.03 -28.75
N GLU A 161 3.41 8.32 -28.74
CA GLU A 161 4.11 9.35 -29.51
C GLU A 161 5.47 9.65 -28.90
N ASN A 162 5.51 9.80 -27.57
CA ASN A 162 6.73 10.12 -26.83
C ASN A 162 7.46 8.88 -26.30
N ASN A 163 6.86 7.69 -26.42
CA ASN A 163 7.33 6.43 -25.86
C ASN A 163 7.65 6.55 -24.37
N THR A 164 6.69 7.09 -23.62
CA THR A 164 6.78 7.35 -22.18
C THR A 164 5.48 6.97 -21.47
N TYR A 165 5.53 6.81 -20.16
CA TYR A 165 4.34 6.73 -19.32
C TYR A 165 4.14 8.05 -18.57
N TRP A 166 2.91 8.54 -18.54
CA TRP A 166 2.50 9.60 -17.62
C TRP A 166 2.44 9.05 -16.20
N THR A 167 3.04 9.75 -15.25
CA THR A 167 2.92 9.40 -13.83
C THR A 167 1.99 10.35 -13.13
N GLY A 168 0.93 9.83 -12.52
CA GLY A 168 0.08 10.56 -11.59
C GLY A 168 0.52 10.39 -10.15
N GLY A 169 -0.18 11.07 -9.24
CA GLY A 169 -0.13 10.72 -7.83
C GLY A 169 -0.96 9.45 -7.61
N ILE A 170 -0.37 8.46 -6.93
CA ILE A 170 -1.08 7.28 -6.44
C ILE A 170 -1.37 7.45 -4.94
N GLY A 171 -2.40 6.77 -4.46
CA GLY A 171 -2.77 6.74 -3.05
C GLY A 171 -3.58 5.51 -2.74
N THR A 172 -3.61 5.15 -1.46
CA THR A 172 -4.41 4.04 -0.94
C THR A 172 -5.00 4.42 0.41
N THR A 173 -6.14 3.81 0.73
CA THR A 173 -6.77 3.83 2.06
C THR A 173 -6.85 2.42 2.65
N VAL A 174 -6.14 1.47 2.05
CA VAL A 174 -6.12 0.08 2.48
C VAL A 174 -5.05 -0.09 3.56
N ASP A 175 -5.46 -0.53 4.73
CA ASP A 175 -4.55 -1.06 5.74
C ASP A 175 -4.39 -2.57 5.51
N ILE A 176 -3.15 -3.06 5.47
CA ILE A 176 -2.84 -4.49 5.31
C ILE A 176 -1.96 -5.00 6.46
N TYR A 177 -2.30 -6.18 6.96
CA TYR A 177 -1.63 -6.85 8.05
C TYR A 177 -1.32 -8.31 7.65
N VAL A 178 -0.03 -8.66 7.55
CA VAL A 178 0.46 -10.05 7.58
C VAL A 178 -0.04 -10.85 8.79
N VAL A 179 -0.70 -11.98 8.53
CA VAL A 179 -1.18 -12.91 9.54
C VAL A 179 -0.22 -14.07 9.74
N ASP A 180 0.24 -14.68 8.64
CA ASP A 180 1.17 -15.80 8.67
C ASP A 180 2.08 -15.80 7.44
N THR A 181 3.21 -16.50 7.55
CA THR A 181 4.14 -16.68 6.45
C THR A 181 4.73 -18.08 6.45
N GLU A 182 4.72 -18.72 5.29
CA GLU A 182 5.40 -19.99 5.06
C GLU A 182 6.48 -19.82 3.98
N GLN A 183 7.63 -20.45 4.16
CA GLN A 183 8.67 -20.50 3.13
C GLN A 183 9.02 -21.94 2.78
N ASN A 184 8.93 -22.26 1.49
CA ASN A 184 9.30 -23.55 0.92
C ASN A 184 10.32 -23.33 -0.21
N GLY A 185 11.60 -23.52 0.13
CA GLY A 185 12.71 -23.20 -0.77
C GLY A 185 12.71 -21.71 -1.11
N ASP A 186 12.60 -21.42 -2.40
CA ASP A 186 12.57 -20.06 -2.94
C ASP A 186 11.14 -19.48 -3.00
N LEU A 187 10.10 -20.25 -2.70
CA LEU A 187 8.73 -19.75 -2.65
C LEU A 187 8.36 -19.34 -1.23
N ARG A 188 7.76 -18.17 -1.10
CA ARG A 188 7.20 -17.64 0.13
C ARG A 188 5.71 -17.37 -0.07
N THR A 189 4.90 -17.93 0.81
CA THR A 189 3.47 -17.67 0.92
C THR A 189 3.25 -16.71 2.09
N ILE A 190 2.50 -15.64 1.87
CA ILE A 190 2.17 -14.64 2.88
C ILE A 190 0.65 -14.57 2.97
N GLU A 191 0.11 -14.90 4.13
CA GLU A 191 -1.30 -14.69 4.45
C GLU A 191 -1.47 -13.31 5.08
N PHE A 192 -2.52 -12.60 4.71
CA PHE A 192 -2.79 -11.26 5.22
C PHE A 192 -4.28 -11.01 5.44
N GLU A 193 -4.57 -10.03 6.29
CA GLU A 193 -5.86 -9.38 6.44
C GLU A 193 -5.74 -7.93 5.97
N ALA A 194 -6.76 -7.45 5.26
CA ALA A 194 -6.81 -6.08 4.77
C ALA A 194 -8.17 -5.45 5.03
N ARG A 195 -8.17 -4.13 5.20
CA ARG A 195 -9.37 -3.36 5.45
C ARG A 195 -9.28 -1.94 4.94
N ILE A 196 -10.45 -1.37 4.68
CA ILE A 196 -10.64 0.07 4.52
C ILE A 196 -11.62 0.48 5.61
N GLU A 197 -11.21 1.44 6.43
CA GLU A 197 -12.05 2.04 7.46
C GLU A 197 -12.22 3.53 7.18
N SER A 198 -13.43 3.93 6.79
CA SER A 198 -13.76 5.33 6.55
C SER A 198 -15.22 5.65 6.89
N THR A 199 -15.56 6.93 6.92
CA THR A 199 -16.94 7.37 7.21
C THR A 199 -17.94 6.93 6.15
N ASP A 200 -17.50 6.82 4.90
CA ASP A 200 -18.39 6.64 3.74
C ASP A 200 -18.26 5.24 3.10
N TYR A 201 -17.23 4.49 3.49
CA TYR A 201 -16.95 3.17 2.93
C TYR A 201 -16.16 2.32 3.91
N ASN A 202 -16.64 1.10 4.16
CA ASN A 202 -15.92 0.11 4.95
C ASN A 202 -15.85 -1.21 4.18
N ALA A 203 -14.66 -1.81 4.14
CA ALA A 203 -14.48 -3.11 3.54
C ALA A 203 -13.41 -3.91 4.28
N SER A 204 -13.51 -5.23 4.25
CA SER A 204 -12.45 -6.12 4.70
C SER A 204 -12.34 -7.36 3.85
N TRP A 205 -11.15 -7.92 3.79
CA TRP A 205 -10.86 -9.18 3.12
C TRP A 205 -9.61 -9.81 3.73
N ASP A 206 -9.45 -11.10 3.51
CA ASP A 206 -8.17 -11.79 3.70
C ASP A 206 -7.60 -12.16 2.34
N GLY A 207 -6.36 -12.61 2.32
CA GLY A 207 -5.76 -13.06 1.09
C GLY A 207 -4.40 -13.69 1.25
N THR A 208 -3.89 -14.16 0.12
CA THR A 208 -2.62 -14.85 0.04
C THR A 208 -1.80 -14.28 -1.10
N ILE A 209 -0.54 -13.97 -0.82
CA ILE A 209 0.45 -13.56 -1.81
C ILE A 209 1.50 -14.67 -1.90
N VAL A 210 1.79 -15.11 -3.13
CA VAL A 210 2.92 -16.01 -3.39
C VAL A 210 4.04 -15.23 -4.07
N VAL A 211 5.21 -15.26 -3.46
CA VAL A 211 6.42 -14.59 -3.96
C VAL A 211 7.51 -15.63 -4.18
N GLN A 212 8.17 -15.56 -5.33
CA GLN A 212 9.43 -16.25 -5.56
C GLN A 212 10.60 -15.34 -5.22
N LEU A 213 11.38 -15.75 -4.23
CA LEU A 213 12.66 -15.15 -3.88
C LEU A 213 13.70 -15.54 -4.93
N THR A 214 14.55 -14.59 -5.29
CA THR A 214 15.64 -14.80 -6.25
C THR A 214 16.95 -14.29 -5.64
N GLU A 215 18.06 -14.50 -6.34
CA GLU A 215 19.37 -14.08 -5.85
C GLU A 215 19.42 -12.57 -5.53
N TYR A 216 20.29 -12.20 -4.59
CA TYR A 216 20.55 -10.81 -4.21
C TYR A 216 19.32 -10.06 -3.67
N ASN A 217 18.46 -10.72 -2.87
CA ASN A 217 17.26 -10.14 -2.26
C ASN A 217 16.18 -9.65 -3.24
N ASN A 218 16.28 -10.02 -4.52
CA ASN A 218 15.25 -9.77 -5.52
C ASN A 218 14.10 -10.76 -5.36
N TYR A 219 12.95 -10.43 -5.95
CA TYR A 219 11.76 -11.26 -5.87
C TYR A 219 10.84 -11.04 -7.08
N LYS A 220 10.02 -12.06 -7.38
CA LYS A 220 8.89 -11.97 -8.31
C LYS A 220 7.59 -12.35 -7.62
N PHE A 221 6.54 -11.59 -7.86
CA PHE A 221 5.19 -12.00 -7.47
C PHE A 221 4.72 -13.08 -8.44
N ILE A 222 4.18 -14.15 -7.89
CA ILE A 222 3.70 -15.32 -8.63
C ILE A 222 2.18 -15.31 -8.69
N SER A 223 1.52 -15.03 -7.58
CA SER A 223 0.07 -14.94 -7.52
C SER A 223 -0.41 -14.08 -6.36
N TYR A 224 -1.66 -13.64 -6.47
CA TYR A 224 -2.41 -12.98 -5.42
C TYR A 224 -3.84 -13.48 -5.42
N GLU A 225 -4.30 -13.92 -4.26
CA GLU A 225 -5.68 -14.33 -4.05
C GLU A 225 -6.34 -13.43 -3.01
N ARG A 226 -7.44 -12.78 -3.41
CA ARG A 226 -8.32 -12.05 -2.51
C ARG A 226 -9.51 -12.92 -2.12
N ASN A 227 -9.65 -13.13 -0.82
CA ASN A 227 -10.61 -14.04 -0.22
C ASN A 227 -11.56 -13.29 0.74
N ASN A 228 -12.76 -13.86 0.92
CA ASN A 228 -13.76 -13.40 1.90
C ASN A 228 -14.06 -11.89 1.87
N PHE A 229 -14.01 -11.25 0.70
CA PHE A 229 -14.28 -9.82 0.56
C PHE A 229 -15.69 -9.48 1.06
N LYS A 230 -15.75 -8.51 1.99
CA LYS A 230 -16.97 -8.01 2.60
C LYS A 230 -16.97 -6.50 2.50
N GLU A 231 -17.96 -5.97 1.80
CA GLU A 231 -18.28 -4.55 1.78
C GLU A 231 -19.39 -4.27 2.79
N GLN A 232 -19.19 -3.25 3.62
CA GLN A 232 -20.16 -2.80 4.60
C GLN A 232 -20.54 -1.36 4.23
N ASN A 233 -21.77 -1.20 3.73
CA ASN A 233 -22.34 0.13 3.56
C ASN A 233 -22.70 0.69 4.94
N PRO A 234 -22.26 1.91 5.29
CA PRO A 234 -22.59 2.55 6.56
C PRO A 234 -24.10 2.78 6.74
#